data_AF-A0A0Q9EB58-F1
#
_entry.id   AF-A0A0Q9EB58-F1
#
_cell.length_a   1.000
_cell.length_b   1.000
_cell.length_c   1.000
_cell.angle_alpha   90.00
_cell.angle_beta   90.00
_cell.angle_gamma   90.00
#
_symmetry.space_group_name_H-M   'P 1'
#
loop_
_entity.id
_entity.type
_entity.pdbx_description
1 polymer ?
#
loop_
_entity_poly.entity_id
_entity_poly.type
_entity_poly.pdbx_seq_one_letter_code
_entity_poly.pdbx_strand_id
1 'polypeptide(L)'
;MTAFNPYQAPKAPLYVAPTRVELEGDCWRDGAMLVVRAECRLPERCIKCNAPAATPIKHRRYYWHNPAWYLLILLNLLIYLLVAVAVRKNTRVSAGLCERHIQRRRIGLGLAWGGVFAGLGLMFYGAGSEQGWLIGVGVIALLGALIGGVAMARILVPSHIGPVYTRFKGCGSEFLATLPTYIGGR
;
A
#
# COMPACT_ATOMS: atom_id res chain seq x y z
N MET A 1 68.60 -7.86 -10.94
CA MET A 1 68.05 -9.23 -10.96
C MET A 1 66.81 -9.25 -10.08
N THR A 2 65.61 -9.31 -10.65
CA THR A 2 64.36 -9.37 -9.88
C THR A 2 64.20 -10.76 -9.29
N ALA A 3 64.18 -10.86 -7.96
CA ALA A 3 64.01 -12.12 -7.23
C ALA A 3 62.62 -12.70 -7.51
N PHE A 4 62.58 -13.84 -8.21
CA PHE A 4 61.36 -14.63 -8.42
C PHE A 4 60.95 -15.22 -7.07
N ASN A 5 59.83 -14.76 -6.50
CA ASN A 5 59.27 -15.28 -5.25
C ASN A 5 58.27 -16.42 -5.57
N PRO A 6 58.60 -17.69 -5.30
CA PRO A 6 57.73 -18.83 -5.59
C PRO A 6 56.42 -18.84 -4.80
N TYR A 7 56.34 -18.06 -3.72
CA TYR A 7 55.18 -17.94 -2.83
C TYR A 7 54.38 -16.64 -3.06
N GLN A 8 54.62 -15.91 -4.15
CA GLN A 8 53.84 -14.73 -4.45
C GLN A 8 52.39 -15.11 -4.77
N ALA A 9 51.47 -14.69 -3.91
CA ALA A 9 50.04 -14.93 -4.11
C ALA A 9 49.58 -14.38 -5.47
N PRO A 10 48.71 -15.10 -6.20
CA PRO A 10 48.13 -14.61 -7.45
C PRO A 10 47.42 -13.28 -7.20
N LYS A 11 47.78 -12.24 -7.98
CA LYS A 11 47.07 -10.96 -7.98
C LYS A 11 45.73 -11.06 -8.72
N ALA A 12 44.94 -12.09 -8.42
CA ALA A 12 43.55 -12.10 -8.85
C ALA A 12 42.86 -10.88 -8.24
N PRO A 13 42.06 -10.12 -9.00
CA PRO A 13 41.22 -9.10 -8.40
C PRO A 13 40.40 -9.80 -7.31
N LEU A 14 40.48 -9.30 -6.07
CA LEU A 14 39.62 -9.76 -5.00
C LEU A 14 38.19 -9.67 -5.53
N TYR A 15 37.48 -10.79 -5.57
CA TYR A 15 36.04 -10.77 -5.75
C TYR A 15 35.47 -10.09 -4.50
N VAL A 16 35.29 -8.78 -4.59
CA VAL A 16 34.48 -8.03 -3.64
C VAL A 16 33.06 -8.49 -3.93
N ALA A 17 32.58 -9.46 -3.15
CA ALA A 17 31.14 -9.74 -3.11
C ALA A 17 30.45 -8.38 -2.99
N PRO A 18 29.47 -8.04 -3.85
CA PRO A 18 28.84 -6.74 -3.80
C PRO A 18 28.37 -6.54 -2.37
N THR A 19 29.08 -5.67 -1.64
CA THR A 19 28.60 -5.12 -0.38
C THR A 19 27.19 -4.67 -0.71
N ARG A 20 26.19 -5.21 0.01
CA ARG A 20 24.77 -4.87 -0.21
C ARG A 20 24.74 -3.40 -0.51
N VAL A 21 24.41 -3.02 -1.75
CA VAL A 21 24.43 -1.62 -2.18
C VAL A 21 23.59 -0.92 -1.14
N GLU A 22 24.22 -0.10 -0.29
CA GLU A 22 23.50 0.79 0.61
C GLU A 22 22.84 1.77 -0.32
N LEU A 23 21.61 1.41 -0.70
CA LEU A 23 20.76 2.29 -1.45
C LEU A 23 20.65 3.55 -0.59
N GLU A 24 21.17 4.67 -1.08
CA GLU A 24 21.03 5.93 -0.38
C GLU A 24 19.54 6.30 -0.31
N GLY A 25 19.13 6.79 0.87
CA GLY A 25 17.75 7.14 1.17
C GLY A 25 16.93 6.01 1.81
N ASP A 26 15.63 6.28 1.99
CA ASP A 26 14.69 5.33 2.62
C ASP A 26 13.54 4.93 1.69
N CYS A 27 13.53 5.44 0.45
CA CYS A 27 12.47 5.21 -0.53
C CYS A 27 12.99 5.07 -1.96
N TRP A 28 12.47 4.08 -2.68
CA TRP A 28 12.88 3.70 -4.03
C TRP A 28 11.69 3.33 -4.89
N ARG A 29 11.91 3.35 -6.20
CA ARG A 29 10.98 2.83 -7.20
C ARG A 29 11.40 1.43 -7.64
N ASP A 30 10.47 0.49 -7.61
CA ASP A 30 10.57 -0.78 -8.32
C ASP A 30 9.39 -0.90 -9.31
N GLY A 31 9.64 -0.50 -10.57
CA GLY A 31 8.62 -0.45 -11.61
C GLY A 31 7.45 0.50 -11.26
N ALA A 32 6.27 -0.07 -11.03
CA ALA A 32 5.06 0.64 -10.58
C ALA A 32 4.82 0.56 -9.05
N MET A 33 5.77 0.00 -8.31
CA MET A 33 5.72 -0.15 -6.87
C MET A 33 6.70 0.81 -6.18
N LEU A 34 6.28 1.30 -5.03
CA LEU A 34 7.11 2.05 -4.11
C LEU A 34 7.73 1.06 -3.12
N VAL A 35 9.05 1.07 -3.00
CA VAL A 35 9.79 0.30 -2.00
C VAL A 35 10.28 1.27 -0.93
N VAL A 36 9.99 0.99 0.33
CA VAL A 36 10.47 1.82 1.45
C VAL A 36 11.05 0.95 2.55
N ARG A 37 11.97 1.53 3.31
CA ARG A 37 12.40 0.97 4.59
C ARG A 37 11.26 1.10 5.62
N ALA A 38 11.19 0.20 6.59
CA ALA A 38 10.22 0.31 7.68
C ALA A 38 10.37 1.65 8.42
N GLU A 39 9.25 2.29 8.78
CA GLU A 39 9.22 3.58 9.50
C GLU A 39 9.78 4.79 8.71
N CYS A 40 10.01 4.64 7.40
CA CYS A 40 10.47 5.71 6.51
C CYS A 40 9.51 6.91 6.48
N ARG A 41 10.10 8.12 6.41
CA ARG A 41 9.39 9.35 6.04
C ARG A 41 9.47 9.59 4.54
N LEU A 42 8.34 9.56 3.83
CA LEU A 42 8.35 9.92 2.42
C LEU A 42 8.61 11.42 2.25
N PRO A 43 9.15 11.85 1.09
CA PRO A 43 9.28 13.25 0.74
C PRO A 43 7.96 14.02 0.93
N GLU A 44 8.06 15.31 1.25
CA GLU A 44 6.92 16.21 1.51
C GLU A 44 6.13 16.60 0.24
N ARG A 45 5.84 15.59 -0.59
CA ARG A 45 5.15 15.70 -1.87
C ARG A 45 3.98 14.74 -1.91
N CYS A 46 3.03 15.02 -2.79
CA CYS A 46 1.86 14.19 -3.01
C CYS A 46 2.29 12.89 -3.70
N ILE A 47 2.03 11.74 -3.05
CA ILE A 47 2.34 10.42 -3.62
C ILE A 47 1.58 10.08 -4.92
N LYS A 48 0.58 10.89 -5.32
CA LYS A 48 -0.27 10.67 -6.50
C LYS A 48 0.11 11.53 -7.69
N CYS A 49 0.42 12.81 -7.48
CA CYS A 49 0.69 13.78 -8.54
C CYS A 49 1.96 14.60 -8.31
N ASN A 50 2.80 14.21 -7.34
CA ASN A 50 4.07 14.84 -7.01
C ASN A 50 4.05 16.34 -6.62
N ALA A 51 2.88 16.99 -6.62
CA ALA A 51 2.68 18.35 -6.14
C ALA A 51 3.05 18.49 -4.65
N PRO A 52 3.34 19.69 -4.13
CA PRO A 52 3.58 19.90 -2.69
C PRO A 52 2.49 19.28 -1.82
N ALA A 53 2.89 18.61 -0.74
CA ALA A 53 1.94 18.00 0.19
C ALA A 53 1.32 19.04 1.13
N ALA A 54 0.04 18.84 1.45
CA ALA A 54 -0.62 19.58 2.52
C ALA A 54 0.01 19.23 3.87
N THR A 55 0.31 20.24 4.68
CA THR A 55 0.75 20.05 6.07
C THR A 55 -0.48 20.04 7.01
N PRO A 56 -0.47 19.25 8.09
CA PRO A 56 0.55 18.28 8.50
C PRO A 56 0.46 16.94 7.76
N ILE A 57 1.62 16.35 7.44
CA ILE A 57 1.70 15.01 6.85
C ILE A 57 1.36 13.96 7.91
N LYS A 58 0.28 13.20 7.66
CA LYS A 58 -0.16 12.15 8.59
C LYS A 58 0.67 10.88 8.44
N HIS A 59 1.28 10.44 9.54
CA HIS A 59 1.84 9.09 9.67
C HIS A 59 0.70 8.08 9.75
N ARG A 60 0.72 7.07 8.87
CA ARG A 60 -0.32 6.03 8.83
C ARG A 60 0.31 4.66 9.03
N ARG A 61 -0.36 3.83 9.82
CA ARG A 61 0.00 2.43 10.00
C ARG A 61 -0.69 1.58 8.94
N TYR A 62 0.10 0.89 8.15
CA TYR A 62 -0.34 -0.08 7.15
C TYR A 62 -0.17 -1.48 7.69
N TYR A 63 -1.02 -2.37 7.22
CA TYR A 63 -1.06 -3.73 7.69
C TYR A 63 -1.16 -4.70 6.53
N TRP A 64 -0.49 -5.83 6.69
CA TRP A 64 -0.45 -6.86 5.66
C TRP A 64 -0.29 -8.22 6.33
N HIS A 65 -0.96 -9.22 5.78
CA HIS A 65 -0.74 -10.62 6.10
C HIS A 65 -0.68 -11.38 4.77
N ASN A 66 -0.08 -12.57 4.80
CA ASN A 66 0.04 -13.40 3.61
C ASN A 66 -1.37 -13.83 3.12
N PRO A 67 -1.72 -13.61 1.84
CA PRO A 67 -3.00 -14.03 1.28
C PRO A 67 -3.33 -15.52 1.46
N ALA A 68 -2.33 -16.39 1.62
CA ALA A 68 -2.54 -17.82 1.88
C ALA A 68 -3.41 -18.09 3.13
N TRP A 69 -3.40 -17.19 4.11
CA TRP A 69 -4.22 -17.32 5.32
C TRP A 69 -5.72 -17.20 5.08
N TYR A 70 -6.16 -16.65 3.94
CA TYR A 70 -7.59 -16.61 3.60
C TYR A 70 -8.20 -18.00 3.41
N LEU A 71 -7.39 -19.03 3.12
CA LEU A 71 -7.88 -20.42 3.03
C LEU A 71 -8.48 -20.92 4.36
N LEU A 72 -8.04 -20.37 5.50
CA LEU A 72 -8.59 -20.73 6.81
C LEU A 72 -10.06 -20.33 6.97
N ILE A 73 -10.57 -19.38 6.17
CA ILE A 73 -11.99 -18.99 6.20
C ILE A 73 -12.89 -20.17 5.82
N LEU A 74 -12.44 -21.04 4.91
CA LEU A 74 -13.19 -22.24 4.51
C LEU A 74 -13.30 -23.26 5.66
N LEU A 75 -12.34 -23.26 6.57
CA LEU A 75 -12.32 -24.16 7.72
C LEU A 75 -13.16 -23.60 8.86
N ASN A 76 -12.87 -22.37 9.29
CA ASN A 76 -13.61 -21.67 10.32
C ASN A 76 -13.25 -20.17 10.35
N LEU A 77 -14.27 -19.31 10.34
CA LEU A 77 -14.11 -17.86 10.41
C LEU A 77 -13.39 -17.40 11.69
N LEU A 78 -13.63 -18.06 12.82
CA LEU A 78 -13.02 -17.74 14.11
C LEU A 78 -11.51 -18.07 14.12
N ILE A 79 -11.14 -19.23 13.57
CA ILE A 79 -9.72 -19.63 13.43
C ILE A 79 -8.98 -18.63 12.55
N TYR A 80 -9.58 -18.28 11.41
CA TYR A 80 -9.03 -17.24 10.53
C TYR A 80 -8.81 -15.92 11.27
N LEU A 81 -9.79 -15.45 12.07
CA LEU A 81 -9.68 -14.18 12.78
C LEU A 81 -8.53 -14.19 13.79
N LEU A 82 -8.37 -15.27 14.57
CA LEU A 82 -7.26 -15.42 15.52
C LEU A 82 -5.90 -15.42 14.80
N VAL A 83 -5.77 -16.23 13.75
CA VAL A 83 -4.52 -16.32 12.98
C VAL A 83 -4.19 -15.01 12.27
N ALA A 84 -5.21 -14.33 11.72
CA ALA A 84 -5.04 -13.04 11.06
C ALA A 84 -4.52 -11.98 12.03
N VAL A 85 -5.01 -11.93 13.27
CA VAL A 85 -4.48 -11.00 14.29
C VAL A 85 -3.05 -11.37 14.69
N ALA A 86 -2.74 -12.67 14.83
CA ALA A 86 -1.42 -13.14 15.24
C ALA A 86 -0.31 -12.92 14.19
N VAL A 87 -0.61 -13.14 12.90
CA VAL A 87 0.39 -13.12 11.81
C VAL A 87 0.49 -11.76 11.11
N ARG A 88 -0.42 -10.84 11.39
CA ARG A 88 -0.48 -9.52 10.74
C ARG A 88 0.79 -8.71 11.02
N LYS A 89 1.50 -8.40 9.94
CA LYS A 89 2.62 -7.47 9.95
C LYS A 89 2.11 -6.04 9.84
N ASN A 90 2.83 -5.11 10.46
CA ASN A 90 2.52 -3.69 10.38
C ASN A 90 3.77 -2.88 10.04
N THR A 91 3.58 -1.75 9.37
CA THR A 91 4.62 -0.75 9.15
C THR A 91 3.99 0.63 9.20
N ARG A 92 4.70 1.65 9.67
CA ARG A 92 4.24 3.04 9.60
C ARG A 92 4.98 3.76 8.49
N VAL A 93 4.25 4.52 7.69
CA VAL A 93 4.81 5.34 6.62
C VAL A 93 4.06 6.68 6.63
N SER A 94 4.81 7.79 6.56
CA SER A 94 4.20 9.10 6.28
C SER A 94 3.97 9.22 4.79
N ALA A 95 2.74 9.52 4.38
CA ALA A 95 2.40 9.71 2.97
C ALA A 95 1.69 11.04 2.79
N GLY A 96 2.39 11.97 2.13
CA GLY A 96 1.89 13.29 1.77
C GLY A 96 0.82 13.22 0.67
N LEU A 97 -0.19 14.08 0.78
CA LEU A 97 -1.21 14.30 -0.24
C LEU A 97 -1.44 15.79 -0.40
N CYS A 98 -1.66 16.27 -1.62
CA CYS A 98 -2.12 17.63 -1.86
C CYS A 98 -3.62 17.78 -1.54
N GLU A 99 -4.08 19.02 -1.38
CA GLU A 99 -5.46 19.39 -1.06
C GLU A 99 -6.46 18.76 -2.02
N ARG A 100 -6.15 18.75 -3.33
CA ARG A 100 -7.00 18.12 -4.35
C ARG A 100 -7.23 16.64 -4.08
N HIS A 101 -6.18 15.89 -3.74
CA HIS A 101 -6.30 14.46 -3.46
C HIS A 101 -6.92 14.18 -2.08
N ILE A 102 -6.73 15.08 -1.11
CA ILE A 102 -7.44 15.03 0.17
C ILE A 102 -8.94 15.25 -0.05
N GLN A 103 -9.32 16.23 -0.87
CA GLN A 103 -10.72 16.53 -1.18
C GLN A 103 -11.38 15.39 -1.94
N ARG A 104 -10.70 14.82 -2.95
CA ARG A 104 -11.18 13.63 -3.67
C ARG A 104 -11.45 12.46 -2.72
N ARG A 105 -10.57 12.25 -1.74
CA ARG A 105 -10.76 11.23 -0.69
C ARG A 105 -11.95 11.54 0.21
N ARG A 106 -12.14 12.80 0.62
CA ARG A 106 -13.30 13.22 1.43
C ARG A 106 -14.60 12.99 0.68
N ILE A 107 -14.65 13.34 -0.61
CA ILE A 107 -15.79 13.07 -1.48
C ILE A 107 -16.03 11.56 -1.58
N GLY A 108 -15.00 10.74 -1.82
CA GLY A 108 -15.13 9.28 -1.85
C GLY A 108 -15.68 8.69 -0.54
N LEU A 109 -15.22 9.18 0.61
CA LEU A 109 -15.76 8.78 1.91
C LEU A 109 -17.20 9.26 2.12
N GLY A 110 -17.53 10.48 1.69
CA GLY A 110 -18.88 11.02 1.73
C GLY A 110 -19.84 10.23 0.85
N LEU A 111 -19.42 9.84 -0.36
CA LEU A 111 -20.19 8.98 -1.25
C LEU A 111 -20.39 7.57 -0.67
N ALA A 112 -19.37 7.00 -0.03
CA ALA A 112 -19.50 5.70 0.63
C ALA A 112 -20.54 5.75 1.75
N TRP A 113 -20.45 6.73 2.67
CA TRP A 113 -21.41 6.88 3.76
C TRP A 113 -22.80 7.25 3.24
N GLY A 114 -22.90 8.20 2.32
CA GLY A 114 -24.16 8.61 1.70
C GLY A 114 -24.84 7.45 0.98
N GLY A 115 -24.08 6.63 0.25
CA GLY A 115 -24.60 5.43 -0.41
C GLY A 115 -25.04 4.33 0.54
N VAL A 116 -24.38 4.17 1.69
CA VAL A 116 -24.84 3.26 2.75
C VAL A 116 -26.20 3.72 3.27
N PHE A 117 -26.35 4.99 3.66
CA PHE A 117 -27.62 5.52 4.16
C PHE A 117 -28.73 5.51 3.11
N ALA A 118 -28.41 5.90 1.86
CA ALA A 118 -29.36 5.87 0.76
C ALA A 118 -29.80 4.44 0.42
N GLY A 119 -28.86 3.48 0.37
CA GLY A 119 -29.14 2.08 0.13
C GLY A 119 -30.02 1.46 1.22
N LEU A 120 -29.69 1.71 2.50
CA LEU A 120 -30.52 1.30 3.63
C LEU A 120 -31.92 1.91 3.55
N GLY A 121 -32.02 3.22 3.25
CA GLY A 121 -33.30 3.91 3.10
C GLY A 121 -34.19 3.30 2.01
N LEU A 122 -33.60 2.98 0.84
CA LEU A 122 -34.29 2.30 -0.26
C LEU A 122 -34.75 0.89 0.14
N MET A 123 -33.94 0.15 0.90
CA MET A 123 -34.30 -1.19 1.38
C MET A 123 -35.46 -1.14 2.39
N PHE A 124 -35.43 -0.21 3.36
CA PHE A 124 -36.53 -0.04 4.32
C PHE A 124 -37.83 0.41 3.65
N TYR A 125 -37.75 1.35 2.70
CA TYR A 125 -38.91 1.81 1.95
C TYR A 125 -39.47 0.70 1.04
N GLY A 126 -38.61 -0.05 0.36
CA GLY A 126 -39.00 -1.20 -0.47
C GLY A 126 -39.69 -2.31 0.34
N ALA A 127 -39.21 -2.57 1.56
CA ALA A 127 -39.86 -3.53 2.47
C ALA A 127 -41.24 -3.06 2.94
N GLY A 128 -41.39 -1.76 3.25
CA GLY A 128 -42.67 -1.19 3.70
C GLY A 128 -43.71 -1.01 2.58
N SER A 129 -43.28 -0.94 1.33
CA SER A 129 -44.15 -0.77 0.15
C SER A 129 -44.41 -2.07 -0.62
N GLU A 130 -43.90 -3.22 -0.13
CA GLU A 130 -43.94 -4.53 -0.79
C GLU A 130 -43.34 -4.57 -2.20
N GLN A 131 -42.57 -3.54 -2.57
CA GLN A 131 -41.90 -3.44 -3.86
C GLN A 131 -40.50 -4.07 -3.79
N GLY A 132 -40.44 -5.39 -3.97
CA GLY A 132 -39.20 -6.17 -3.84
C GLY A 132 -38.04 -5.69 -4.75
N TRP A 133 -38.32 -5.07 -5.90
CA TRP A 133 -37.29 -4.54 -6.80
C TRP A 133 -36.51 -3.37 -6.20
N LEU A 134 -37.15 -2.55 -5.35
CA LEU A 134 -36.49 -1.43 -4.65
C LEU A 134 -35.42 -1.91 -3.68
N ILE A 135 -35.63 -3.07 -3.07
CA ILE A 135 -34.63 -3.72 -2.21
C ILE A 135 -33.39 -4.08 -3.05
N GLY A 136 -33.59 -4.66 -4.24
CA GLY A 136 -32.50 -4.97 -5.17
C GLY A 136 -31.71 -3.74 -5.61
N VAL A 137 -32.41 -2.65 -5.97
CA VAL A 137 -31.77 -1.37 -6.33
C VAL A 137 -31.01 -0.79 -5.14
N GLY A 138 -31.56 -0.86 -3.94
CA GLY A 138 -30.89 -0.42 -2.71
C GLY A 138 -29.58 -1.17 -2.45
N VAL A 139 -29.57 -2.50 -2.64
CA VAL A 139 -28.36 -3.33 -2.51
C VAL A 139 -27.32 -2.95 -3.57
N ILE A 140 -27.70 -2.80 -4.83
CA ILE A 140 -26.77 -2.44 -5.91
C ILE A 140 -26.18 -1.04 -5.67
N ALA A 141 -27.01 -0.07 -5.30
CA ALA A 141 -26.57 1.28 -4.97
C ALA A 141 -25.60 1.29 -3.78
N LEU A 142 -25.89 0.51 -2.74
CA LEU A 142 -25.03 0.36 -1.56
C LEU A 142 -23.67 -0.23 -1.95
N LEU A 143 -23.65 -1.34 -2.70
CA LEU A 143 -22.42 -2.00 -3.13
C LEU A 143 -21.59 -1.09 -4.05
N GLY A 144 -22.23 -0.45 -5.04
CA GLY A 144 -21.57 0.46 -5.98
C GLY A 144 -20.94 1.66 -5.27
N ALA A 145 -21.68 2.31 -4.37
CA ALA A 145 -21.18 3.44 -3.60
C ALA A 145 -20.07 3.04 -2.62
N LEU A 146 -20.18 1.87 -1.97
CA LEU A 146 -19.16 1.36 -1.07
C LEU A 146 -17.87 1.03 -1.83
N ILE A 147 -17.96 0.28 -2.93
CA ILE A 147 -16.80 -0.11 -3.74
C ILE A 147 -16.15 1.13 -4.35
N GLY A 148 -16.92 1.99 -5.02
CA GLY A 148 -16.42 3.20 -5.66
C GLY A 148 -15.86 4.22 -4.66
N GLY A 149 -16.56 4.45 -3.57
CA GLY A 149 -16.15 5.37 -2.51
C GLY A 149 -14.89 4.91 -1.79
N VAL A 150 -14.80 3.62 -1.42
CA VAL A 150 -13.59 3.04 -0.82
C VAL A 150 -12.43 3.06 -1.82
N ALA A 151 -12.65 2.70 -3.08
CA ALA A 151 -11.61 2.74 -4.11
C ALA A 151 -11.06 4.16 -4.30
N MET A 152 -11.93 5.18 -4.36
CA MET A 152 -11.53 6.58 -4.45
C MET A 152 -10.81 7.09 -3.20
N ALA A 153 -11.16 6.57 -2.02
CA ALA A 153 -10.56 6.95 -0.75
C ALA A 153 -9.21 6.26 -0.45
N ARG A 154 -8.81 5.25 -1.25
CA ARG A 154 -7.55 4.50 -1.07
C ARG A 154 -6.32 5.33 -1.42
N ILE A 155 -5.40 5.43 -0.46
CA ILE A 155 -4.15 6.20 -0.59
C ILE A 155 -3.03 5.29 -1.12
N LEU A 156 -2.64 4.30 -0.33
CA LEU A 156 -1.59 3.33 -0.61
C LEU A 156 -2.11 1.94 -0.26
N VAL A 157 -1.72 0.94 -1.05
CA VAL A 157 -2.07 -0.46 -0.81
C VAL A 157 -0.77 -1.22 -0.51
N PRO A 158 -0.60 -1.80 0.70
CA PRO A 158 0.57 -2.61 1.00
C PRO A 158 0.49 -3.91 0.18
N SER A 159 1.51 -4.17 -0.64
CA SER A 159 1.58 -5.39 -1.44
C SER A 159 2.37 -6.48 -0.73
N HIS A 160 3.40 -6.10 0.03
CA HIS A 160 4.25 -7.01 0.79
C HIS A 160 4.98 -6.24 1.90
N ILE A 161 4.92 -6.73 3.14
CA ILE A 161 5.69 -6.19 4.28
C ILE A 161 6.77 -7.22 4.65
N GLY A 162 8.00 -6.94 4.24
CA GLY A 162 9.19 -7.72 4.61
C GLY A 162 9.82 -7.22 5.92
N PRO A 163 10.88 -7.88 6.40
CA PRO A 163 11.60 -7.47 7.61
C PRO A 163 12.39 -6.16 7.43
N VAL A 164 12.93 -5.92 6.22
CA VAL A 164 13.75 -4.74 5.92
C VAL A 164 12.99 -3.75 5.03
N TYR A 165 12.34 -4.25 3.98
CA TYR A 165 11.66 -3.43 2.97
C TYR A 165 10.16 -3.74 2.91
N THR A 166 9.37 -2.69 2.72
CA THR A 166 7.94 -2.77 2.42
C THR A 166 7.66 -2.27 1.01
N ARG A 167 6.79 -2.99 0.30
CA ARG A 167 6.35 -2.66 -1.05
C ARG A 167 4.91 -2.15 -1.03
N PHE A 168 4.69 -1.00 -1.65
CA PHE A 168 3.38 -0.36 -1.78
C PHE A 168 2.97 -0.19 -3.24
N LYS A 169 1.67 -0.32 -3.48
CA LYS A 169 1.01 -0.02 -4.76
C LYS A 169 0.18 1.25 -4.62
N GLY A 170 -0.09 1.88 -5.76
CA GLY A 170 -0.98 3.03 -5.88
C GLY A 170 -0.28 4.39 -5.84
N CYS A 171 1.05 4.45 -5.89
CA CYS A 171 1.76 5.71 -6.16
C CYS A 171 1.53 6.15 -7.61
N GLY A 172 1.52 7.47 -7.85
CA GLY A 172 1.50 8.02 -9.20
C GLY A 172 2.84 7.87 -9.89
N SER A 173 2.82 7.75 -11.22
CA SER A 173 4.02 7.64 -12.05
C SER A 173 4.95 8.84 -11.90
N GLU A 174 4.40 10.06 -11.79
CA GLU A 174 5.17 11.30 -11.61
C GLU A 174 5.99 11.28 -10.31
N PHE A 175 5.38 10.83 -9.21
CA PHE A 175 6.08 10.70 -7.93
C PHE A 175 7.16 9.61 -8.02
N LEU A 176 6.81 8.44 -8.56
CA LEU A 176 7.76 7.34 -8.70
C LEU A 176 8.95 7.70 -9.58
N ALA A 177 8.75 8.49 -10.63
CA ALA A 177 9.81 8.92 -11.55
C ALA A 177 10.89 9.76 -10.86
N THR A 178 10.58 10.42 -9.74
CA THR A 178 11.56 11.17 -8.95
C THR A 178 12.37 10.33 -7.98
N LEU A 179 11.99 9.07 -7.77
CA LEU A 179 12.68 8.19 -6.81
C LEU A 179 13.79 7.40 -7.49
N PRO A 180 14.90 7.13 -6.78
CA PRO A 180 15.94 6.23 -7.26
C PRO A 180 15.39 4.83 -7.51
N THR A 181 15.97 4.14 -8.50
CA THR A 181 15.56 2.76 -8.83
C THR A 181 16.07 1.81 -7.75
N TYR A 182 15.23 0.87 -7.33
CA TYR A 182 15.59 -0.16 -6.38
C TYR A 182 16.48 -1.22 -7.06
N ILE A 183 17.72 -1.38 -6.56
CA ILE A 183 18.72 -2.34 -7.10
C ILE A 183 18.84 -3.59 -6.19
N GLY A 184 18.00 -3.71 -5.15
CA GLY A 184 17.98 -4.89 -4.30
C GLY A 184 17.25 -6.09 -4.94
N GLY A 185 17.72 -7.30 -4.66
CA GLY A 185 17.02 -8.53 -5.07
C GLY A 185 15.59 -8.62 -4.50
N ARG A 186 14.76 -9.47 -5.13
CA ARG A 186 13.34 -9.67 -4.77
C ARG A 186 13.15 -10.26 -3.39
#